data_AF-A0A3G2QZH9-F1
#
_entry.id   AF-A0A3G2QZH9-F1
#
_cell.length_a   1.000
_cell.length_b   1.000
_cell.length_c   1.000
_cell.angle_alpha   90.00
_cell.angle_beta   90.00
_cell.angle_gamma   90.00
#
_symmetry.space_group_name_H-M   'P 1'
#
loop_
_entity.id
_entity.type
_entity.pdbx_description
1 polymer ?
#
loop_
_entity_poly.entity_id
_entity_poly.type
_entity_poly.pdbx_seq_one_letter_code
_entity_poly.pdbx_strand_id
1 'polypeptide(L)' 'MTPSLSNFLGSLFWGSVLVVLPITAAVIIVSRLDPLSREEV' A
#
# COMPACT_ATOMS: atom_id res chain seq x y z
N MET A 1 9.99 -1.70 26.65
CA MET A 1 9.12 -0.74 25.95
C MET A 1 7.98 -0.36 26.88
N THR A 2 7.61 0.91 27.00
CA THR A 2 6.40 1.27 27.76
C THR A 2 5.17 0.79 26.99
N PRO A 3 4.04 0.54 27.66
CA PRO A 3 2.79 0.18 26.99
C PRO A 3 2.37 1.23 25.94
N SER A 4 2.53 2.52 26.25
CA SER A 4 2.18 3.62 25.35
C SER A 4 3.04 3.66 24.07
N LEU A 5 4.36 3.44 24.18
CA LEU A 5 5.25 3.41 23.02
C LEU A 5 4.96 2.20 22.13
N SER A 6 4.68 1.04 22.74
CA SER A 6 4.33 -0.18 22.00
C SER A 6 3.02 -0.01 21.24
N ASN A 7 2.02 0.62 21.86
CA ASN A 7 0.75 0.93 21.20
C ASN A 7 0.90 1.97 20.08
N PHE A 8 1.74 2.99 20.26
CA PHE A 8 2.04 3.97 19.22
C PHE A 8 2.64 3.28 17.97
N LEU A 9 3.69 2.48 18.14
CA LEU A 9 4.29 1.75 17.03
C LEU A 9 3.32 0.72 16.41
N GLY A 10 2.52 0.05 17.23
CA GLY A 10 1.48 -0.87 16.78
C GLY A 10 0.40 -0.18 15.92
N SER A 11 -0.04 1.03 16.30
CA SER A 11 -0.97 1.82 15.50
C SER A 11 -0.39 2.23 14.16
N LEU A 12 0.91 2.56 14.11
CA LEU A 12 1.60 2.92 12.88
C LEU A 12 1.72 1.71 11.94
N PHE A 13 2.05 0.54 12.50
CA PHE A 13 2.12 -0.71 11.74
C PHE A 13 0.76 -1.08 11.15
N TRP A 14 -0.29 -1.20 11.98
CA TRP A 14 -1.62 -1.58 11.49
C TRP A 14 -2.23 -0.53 10.57
N GLY A 15 -2.04 0.76 10.87
CA GLY A 15 -2.45 1.85 9.97
C GLY A 15 -1.77 1.76 8.61
N SER A 16 -0.46 1.49 8.58
CA SER A 16 0.28 1.32 7.32
C SER A 16 -0.19 0.10 6.54
N VAL A 17 -0.42 -1.04 7.20
CA VAL A 17 -0.93 -2.26 6.55
C VAL A 17 -2.29 -2.01 5.90
N LEU A 18 -3.21 -1.38 6.64
CA LEU A 18 -4.56 -1.08 6.16
C LEU A 18 -4.58 -0.07 5.00
N VAL A 19 -3.61 0.85 4.94
CA VAL A 19 -3.53 1.85 3.86
C VAL A 19 -2.78 1.29 2.64
N VAL A 20 -1.63 0.66 2.84
CA VAL A 20 -0.76 0.22 1.75
C VAL A 20 -1.37 -0.93 0.96
N LEU A 21 -1.94 -1.95 1.63
CA LEU A 21 -2.51 -3.11 0.93
C LEU A 21 -3.57 -2.74 -0.12
N PRO A 22 -4.64 -1.98 0.19
CA PRO A 22 -5.65 -1.62 -0.81
C PRO A 22 -5.11 -0.68 -1.88
N ILE A 23 -4.22 0.26 -1.53
CA ILE A 23 -3.60 1.15 -2.53
C ILE A 23 -2.77 0.34 -3.51
N THR A 24 -1.92 -0.57 -3.03
CA THR A 24 -1.11 -1.44 -3.90
C THR A 24 -2.01 -2.33 -4.76
N ALA A 25 -3.07 -2.92 -4.20
CA ALA A 25 -4.02 -3.70 -4.97
C ALA A 25 -4.69 -2.87 -6.08
N ALA A 26 -5.14 -1.65 -5.76
CA ALA A 26 -5.75 -0.75 -6.73
C ALA A 26 -4.79 -0.40 -7.87
N VAL A 27 -3.53 -0.06 -7.54
CA VAL A 27 -2.51 0.25 -8.56
C VAL A 27 -2.27 -0.96 -9.46
N ILE A 28 -2.08 -2.16 -8.90
CA ILE A 28 -1.86 -3.37 -9.69
C ILE A 28 -3.05 -3.66 -10.62
N ILE A 29 -4.27 -3.53 -10.10
CA ILE A 29 -5.49 -3.79 -10.89
C ILE A 29 -5.61 -2.77 -12.01
N VAL A 30 -5.50 -1.47 -11.71
CA VAL A 30 -5.62 -0.41 -12.72
C VAL A 30 -4.55 -0.54 -13.80
N SER A 31 -3.29 -0.80 -13.42
CA SER A 31 -2.20 -1.02 -14.40
C SER A 31 -2.41 -2.24 -15.30
N ARG A 32 -3.22 -3.21 -14.88
CA ARG A 32 -3.59 -4.38 -15.70
C ARG A 32 -4.85 -4.14 -16.54
N LEU A 33 -5.78 -3.32 -16.04
CA LEU A 33 -7.00 -2.96 -16.76
C LEU A 33 -6.71 -2.03 -17.94
N ASP A 34 -5.73 -1.12 -17.80
CA ASP A 34 -5.34 -0.17 -18.83
C ASP A 34 -3.81 -0.20 -19.05
N PRO A 35 -3.30 -1.21 -19.78
CA PRO A 35 -1.89 -1.30 -20.10
C PRO A 35 -1.51 -0.30 -21.20
N LEU A 36 -0.44 0.46 -20.98
CA LEU A 36 0.14 1.32 -22.00
C LEU A 36 0.77 0.47 -23.12
N SER A 37 0.31 0.67 -24.36
CA SER A 37 1.01 0.17 -25.54
C SER A 37 2.31 0.96 -25.72
N ARG A 38 3.41 0.27 -26.00
CA ARG A 38 4.67 0.93 -26.39
C ARG A 38 4.78 0.84 -27.90
N GLU A 39 4.79 1.98 -28.58
CA GLU A 39 5.31 2.04 -29.95
C GLU A 39 6.82 1.87 -29.87
N GLU A 40 7.33 0.79 -30.48
CA GLU A 40 8.76 0.67 -30.75
C GLU A 40 9.10 1.74 -31.80
N VAL A 41 9.93 2.72 -31.39
CA VAL A 41 10.46 3.79 -32.24
C VAL A 41 11.67 3.29 -33.01
#